data_AF-A0A0D8HHS7-F1
#
_entry.id   AF-A0A0D8HHS7-F1
#
_cell.length_a   1.000
_cell.length_b   1.000
_cell.length_c   1.000
_cell.angle_alpha   90.00
_cell.angle_beta   90.00
_cell.angle_gamma   90.00
#
_symmetry.space_group_name_H-M   'P 1'
#
loop_
_entity.id
_entity.type
_entity.pdbx_description
1 polymer ?
#
loop_
_entity_poly.entity_id
_entity_poly.type
_entity_poly.pdbx_seq_one_letter_code
_entity_poly.pdbx_strand_id
1 'polypeptide(L)'
;MFRTVKYCASYPHDGFASLMAARVWIEGFVQLYNEEHHHSGLNFVTPNQKHNGEDVMILAKRVKVYEEAKAKNPKRWINANTRN
;
A
#
# COMPACT_ATOMS: atom_id res chain seq x y z
N MET A 1 -3.91 -11.84 6.10
CA MET A 1 -4.03 -11.81 4.61
C MET A 1 -5.42 -12.23 4.10
N PHE A 2 -6.04 -13.30 4.60
CA PHE A 2 -7.33 -13.84 4.08
C PHE A 2 -8.46 -12.81 3.90
N ARG A 3 -8.64 -11.89 4.85
CA ARG A 3 -9.64 -10.82 4.72
C ARG A 3 -9.37 -9.95 3.47
N THR A 4 -8.12 -9.54 3.26
CA THR A 4 -7.75 -8.66 2.14
C THR A 4 -7.95 -9.32 0.78
N VAL A 5 -7.73 -10.63 0.69
CA VAL A 5 -7.97 -11.43 -0.53
C VAL A 5 -9.45 -11.39 -0.93
N LYS A 6 -10.36 -11.70 -0.01
CA LYS A 6 -11.80 -11.79 -0.27
C LYS A 6 -12.43 -10.45 -0.68
N TYR A 7 -11.88 -9.35 -0.20
CA TYR A 7 -12.35 -7.99 -0.52
C TYR A 7 -11.59 -7.33 -1.67
N CYS A 8 -10.72 -8.07 -2.36
CA CYS A 8 -10.10 -7.58 -3.59
C CYS A 8 -11.16 -7.52 -4.70
N ALA A 9 -11.20 -6.42 -5.47
CA ALA A 9 -12.21 -6.21 -6.51
C ALA A 9 -12.22 -7.30 -7.60
N SER A 10 -11.06 -7.92 -7.86
CA SER A 10 -10.93 -9.01 -8.84
C SER A 10 -11.22 -10.40 -8.27
N TYR A 11 -11.54 -10.53 -6.98
CA TYR A 11 -11.84 -11.82 -6.37
C TYR A 11 -13.16 -12.38 -6.94
N PRO A 12 -13.18 -13.63 -7.45
CA PRO A 12 -14.39 -14.18 -8.04
C PRO A 12 -15.40 -14.57 -6.96
N HIS A 13 -16.56 -13.91 -6.96
CA HIS A 13 -17.61 -14.14 -5.98
C HIS A 13 -18.18 -15.57 -6.05
N ASP A 14 -18.31 -16.12 -7.26
CA ASP A 14 -18.83 -17.48 -7.51
C ASP A 14 -17.74 -18.57 -7.35
N GLY A 15 -16.53 -18.17 -6.95
CA GLY A 15 -15.37 -19.05 -6.83
C GLY A 15 -14.60 -19.23 -8.14
N PHE A 16 -13.57 -20.08 -8.10
CA PHE A 16 -12.70 -20.33 -9.25
C PHE A 16 -13.20 -21.52 -10.06
N ALA A 17 -13.19 -21.40 -11.39
CA ALA A 17 -13.60 -22.47 -12.31
C ALA A 17 -12.71 -23.73 -12.25
N SER A 18 -11.46 -23.58 -11.79
CA SER A 18 -10.53 -24.69 -11.61
C SER A 18 -9.43 -24.33 -10.61
N LEU A 19 -8.70 -25.35 -10.15
CA LEU A 19 -7.50 -25.14 -9.34
C LEU A 19 -6.45 -24.30 -10.07
N MET A 20 -6.33 -24.46 -11.40
CA MET A 20 -5.39 -23.68 -12.20
C MET A 20 -5.78 -22.20 -12.22
N ALA A 21 -7.07 -21.90 -12.43
CA ALA A 21 -7.58 -20.53 -12.40
C ALA A 21 -7.33 -19.86 -11.03
N ALA A 22 -7.51 -20.61 -9.93
CA ALA A 22 -7.20 -20.13 -8.59
C ALA A 22 -5.71 -19.81 -8.40
N ARG A 23 -4.81 -20.66 -8.94
CA ARG A 23 -3.35 -20.47 -8.86
C ARG A 23 -2.89 -19.23 -9.62
N VAL A 24 -3.35 -19.07 -10.86
CA VAL A 24 -3.02 -17.90 -11.68
C VAL A 24 -3.49 -16.61 -11.02
N TRP A 25 -4.71 -16.62 -10.49
CA TRP A 25 -5.26 -15.45 -9.82
C TRP A 25 -4.51 -15.09 -8.53
N ILE A 26 -4.22 -16.08 -7.67
CA ILE A 26 -3.55 -15.81 -6.39
C ILE A 26 -2.10 -15.33 -6.59
N GLU A 27 -1.41 -15.83 -7.63
CA GLU A 27 -0.07 -15.36 -8.00
C GLU A 27 -0.10 -13.86 -8.35
N GLY A 28 -1.02 -13.45 -9.24
CA GLY A 28 -1.21 -12.04 -9.58
C GLY A 28 -1.61 -11.19 -8.38
N PHE A 29 -2.49 -11.71 -7.51
CA PHE A 29 -2.85 -11.01 -6.27
C PHE A 29 -1.67 -10.80 -5.34
N VAL A 30 -0.82 -11.81 -5.14
CA VAL A 30 0.36 -11.73 -4.25
C VAL A 30 1.36 -10.71 -4.79
N GLN A 31 1.60 -10.70 -6.10
CA GLN A 31 2.45 -9.69 -6.74
C GLN A 31 1.90 -8.27 -6.51
N LEU A 32 0.62 -8.04 -6.83
CA LEU A 32 -0.04 -6.75 -6.60
C LEU A 32 0.03 -6.33 -5.13
N TYR A 33 -0.25 -7.25 -4.21
CA TYR A 33 -0.25 -6.99 -2.77
C TYR A 33 1.14 -6.58 -2.27
N ASN A 34 2.20 -7.28 -2.70
CA ASN A 34 3.55 -7.04 -2.22
C ASN A 34 4.22 -5.83 -2.87
N GLU A 35 3.96 -5.59 -4.17
CA GLU A 35 4.70 -4.61 -4.96
C GLU A 35 3.95 -3.29 -5.20
N GLU A 36 2.62 -3.29 -5.18
CA GLU A 36 1.82 -2.10 -5.57
C GLU A 36 0.90 -1.61 -4.46
N HIS A 37 0.38 -2.52 -3.63
CA HIS A 37 -0.57 -2.15 -2.60
C HIS A 37 0.10 -1.43 -1.42
N HIS A 38 -0.31 -0.19 -1.16
CA HIS A 38 0.22 0.62 -0.06
C HIS A 38 -0.63 0.42 1.21
N HIS A 39 -0.02 -0.14 2.26
CA HIS A 39 -0.75 -0.48 3.48
C HIS A 39 -0.80 0.66 4.47
N SER A 40 -1.99 1.03 4.94
CA SER A 40 -2.17 2.06 5.97
C SER A 40 -1.48 1.73 7.30
N GLY A 41 -1.33 0.43 7.63
CA GLY A 41 -0.57 -0.06 8.78
C GLY A 41 0.95 -0.04 8.59
N LEU A 42 1.43 0.15 7.36
CA LEU A 42 2.83 0.37 7.00
C LEU A 42 3.08 1.82 6.59
N ASN A 43 2.24 2.75 7.03
CA ASN A 43 2.33 4.16 6.64
C ASN A 43 2.36 4.34 5.12
N PHE A 44 1.53 3.58 4.41
CA PHE A 44 1.39 3.63 2.96
C PHE A 44 2.76 3.47 2.27
N VAL A 45 3.51 2.44 2.64
CA VAL A 45 4.53 1.81 1.79
C VAL A 45 4.06 0.41 1.42
N THR A 46 4.69 -0.19 0.41
CA THR A 46 4.38 -1.56 0.00
C THR A 46 5.01 -2.57 0.97
N PRO A 47 4.48 -3.79 1.11
CA PRO A 47 5.11 -4.84 1.91
C PRO A 47 6.56 -5.09 1.50
N ASN A 48 6.84 -5.10 0.19
CA ASN A 48 8.19 -5.37 -0.30
C ASN A 48 9.16 -4.24 0.05
N GLN A 49 8.74 -2.97 -0.09
CA GLN A 49 9.53 -1.82 0.36
C GLN A 49 9.85 -1.89 1.86
N LYS A 50 8.88 -2.28 2.69
CA LYS A 50 9.10 -2.46 4.13
C LYS A 50 10.04 -3.63 4.41
N HIS A 51 9.88 -4.74 3.70
CA HIS A 51 10.70 -5.93 3.87
C HIS A 51 12.17 -5.65 3.51
N ASN A 52 12.41 -4.91 2.43
CA ASN A 52 13.75 -4.53 1.96
C ASN A 52 14.36 -3.36 2.75
N GLY A 53 13.61 -2.75 3.68
CA GLY A 53 14.07 -1.58 4.46
C GLY A 53 14.11 -0.26 3.67
N GLU A 54 13.51 -0.22 2.48
CA GLU A 54 13.43 0.98 1.64
C GLU A 54 12.49 2.04 2.24
N ASP A 55 11.58 1.62 3.11
CA ASP A 55 10.63 2.47 3.80
C ASP A 55 11.30 3.63 4.54
N VAL A 56 12.48 3.41 5.14
CA VAL A 56 13.22 4.46 5.86
C VAL A 56 13.49 5.65 4.95
N MET A 57 14.00 5.40 3.75
CA MET A 57 14.35 6.45 2.78
C MET A 57 13.08 7.09 2.19
N ILE A 58 12.06 6.28 1.90
CA ILE A 58 10.77 6.75 1.37
C ILE A 58 10.09 7.70 2.36
N LEU A 59 10.01 7.32 3.63
CA LEU A 59 9.37 8.10 4.68
C LEU A 59 10.16 9.38 5.00
N ALA A 60 11.50 9.32 5.02
CA ALA A 60 12.33 10.52 5.16
C ALA A 60 12.10 11.52 4.01
N LYS A 61 12.00 11.04 2.76
CA LYS A 61 11.66 11.90 1.61
C LYS A 61 10.26 12.49 1.74
N ARG A 62 9.29 11.72 2.24
CA ARG A 62 7.92 12.18 2.46
C ARG A 62 7.86 13.35 3.44
N VAL A 63 8.61 13.31 4.54
CA VAL A 63 8.69 14.43 5.49
C VAL A 63 9.02 15.73 4.77
N LYS A 64 10.10 15.73 3.99
CA LYS A 64 10.57 16.92 3.26
C LYS A 64 9.49 17.49 2.34
N VAL A 65 8.87 16.62 1.53
CA VAL A 65 7.77 17.04 0.62
C VAL A 65 6.61 17.66 1.39
N TYR A 66 6.22 17.08 2.52
CA TYR A 66 5.13 17.61 3.34
C TYR A 66 5.50 18.94 4.01
N GLU A 67 6.73 19.09 4.50
CA GLU A 67 7.23 20.34 5.09
C GLU A 67 7.29 21.47 4.06
N GLU A 68 7.80 21.20 2.86
CA GLU A 68 7.80 22.15 1.73
C GLU A 68 6.37 22.58 1.36
N ALA A 69 5.44 21.62 1.26
CA ALA A 69 4.04 21.89 0.96
C ALA A 69 3.34 22.69 2.07
N LYS A 70 3.69 22.43 3.34
CA LYS A 70 3.22 23.20 4.51
C LYS A 70 3.71 24.63 4.47
N ALA A 71 5.00 24.84 4.23
CA ALA A 71 5.59 26.17 4.11
C ALA A 71 4.93 26.99 2.99
N LYS A 72 4.61 26.35 1.86
CA LYS A 72 3.94 27.02 0.73
C LYS A 72 2.49 27.42 1.02
N ASN A 73 1.74 26.62 1.78
CA ASN A 73 0.31 26.86 2.04
C ASN A 73 -0.08 26.54 3.50
N PRO A 74 0.38 27.31 4.49
CA PRO A 74 0.21 26.97 5.90
C PRO A 74 -1.27 26.90 6.33
N LYS A 75 -2.15 27.73 5.74
CA LYS A 75 -3.59 27.74 6.06
C LYS A 75 -4.31 26.40 5.80
N ARG A 76 -3.76 25.53 4.95
CA ARG A 76 -4.31 24.19 4.67
C ARG A 76 -4.05 23.20 5.81
N TRP A 77 -3.12 23.51 6.71
CA TRP A 77 -2.61 22.58 7.71
C TRP A 77 -3.04 23.00 9.11
N ILE A 78 -4.23 22.56 9.52
CA ILE A 78 -4.86 22.99 10.78
C ILE A 78 -4.29 22.24 11.99
N ASN A 79 -3.95 20.94 11.84
CA ASN A 79 -3.38 20.09 12.90
C ASN A 79 -2.84 18.78 12.29
N ALA A 80 -1.70 18.79 11.58
CA ALA A 80 -1.17 17.52 11.07
C ALA A 80 0.34 17.41 11.08
N ASN A 81 0.83 16.47 11.89
CA ASN A 81 2.13 15.85 11.71
C ASN A 81 2.11 15.00 10.44
N THR A 82 3.28 14.89 9.79
CA THR A 82 3.43 14.03 8.63
C THR A 82 3.33 12.58 9.09
N ARG A 83 2.45 11.79 8.45
CA ARG A 83 2.23 10.39 8.82
C ARG A 83 3.37 9.52 8.29
N ASN A 84 4.14 8.95 9.23
CA ASN A 84 5.28 8.07 9.02
C ASN A 84 5.28 6.90 9.98
#